data_AF-A0A1Y2B6E4-F1
#
_entry.id   AF-A0A1Y2B6E4-F1
#
_cell.length_a   1.000
_cell.length_b   1.000
_cell.length_c   1.000
_cell.angle_alpha   90.00
_cell.angle_beta   90.00
_cell.angle_gamma   90.00
#
_symmetry.space_group_name_H-M   'P 1'
#
loop_
_entity.id
_entity.type
_entity.pdbx_description
1 polymer ?
#
loop_
_entity_poly.entity_id
_entity_poly.type
_entity_poly.pdbx_seq_one_letter_code
_entity_poly.pdbx_strand_id
1 'polypeptide(L)'
;MSTSAFSTLDPPTGFSNPPTGFSNPPTGFSNPPTGFSNPLDMDTLTGPLSAPGPAPSSGGPGIDLSSFGHSTSPSGLSNTSFSDPRVLPPDEIVQDLIKLFFTHIHPWAPILSPTPTRATYTSPWNIVVHAIVVVTLRLSSDPRLGTATQRDHIKRAAKTHVLAHAIESTSIPSVQALAILALDLIGSEQGPSSWGILALLTRSAVHLGLTTEDDVRGPRGTASGYTTPHFSNRPPVPSLSRTSIIPPAADWHEDEERRRLFWLIFSLDRYCCVSTGWDFALPDFEIRRRLPCADEIWAQPDWFQAPVFYPIPHLLANPSPGDLALRSPLAYLVESLDLVGRAHTLQCGEIDPSDSRAVERRKDASVTLSSAARRWFEAMPLRGERTSMALVVVSAKSLCLACL
;
A
#
# COMPACT_ATOMS: atom_id res chain seq x y z
N MET A 1 -35.98 -54.55 -10.06
CA MET A 1 -34.92 -53.79 -10.75
C MET A 1 -34.26 -52.90 -9.72
N SER A 2 -32.99 -53.14 -9.47
CA SER A 2 -32.26 -52.81 -8.25
C SER A 2 -31.90 -51.34 -8.14
N THR A 3 -32.20 -50.74 -6.98
CA THR A 3 -31.63 -49.47 -6.52
C THR A 3 -30.53 -49.77 -5.49
N SER A 4 -29.27 -49.54 -5.86
CA SER A 4 -28.11 -49.74 -4.99
C SER A 4 -27.85 -48.50 -4.12
N ALA A 5 -27.79 -48.74 -2.81
CA ALA A 5 -27.29 -47.81 -1.80
C ALA A 5 -25.79 -47.54 -1.99
N PHE A 6 -25.35 -46.31 -1.71
CA PHE A 6 -23.94 -46.01 -1.44
C PHE A 6 -23.82 -45.21 -0.15
N SER A 7 -22.94 -45.74 0.70
CA SER A 7 -22.71 -45.42 2.10
C SER A 7 -22.05 -44.06 2.32
N THR A 8 -22.43 -43.44 3.43
CA THR A 8 -21.76 -42.31 4.09
C THR A 8 -20.34 -42.68 4.50
N LEU A 9 -19.36 -41.90 4.07
CA LEU A 9 -17.99 -41.88 4.60
C LEU A 9 -17.76 -40.52 5.27
N ASP A 10 -17.49 -40.55 6.57
CA ASP A 10 -17.07 -39.38 7.35
C ASP A 10 -15.69 -38.86 6.88
N PRO A 11 -15.47 -37.54 6.82
CA PRO A 11 -14.15 -36.98 6.55
C PRO A 11 -13.25 -36.97 7.81
N PRO A 12 -11.92 -37.07 7.64
CA PRO A 12 -10.97 -37.11 8.74
C PRO A 12 -10.85 -35.75 9.44
N THR A 13 -10.80 -35.81 10.77
CA THR A 13 -10.55 -34.70 11.70
C THR A 13 -9.17 -34.07 11.44
N GLY A 14 -9.13 -32.82 10.98
CA GLY A 14 -7.84 -32.14 10.80
C GLY A 14 -7.83 -30.81 10.05
N PHE A 15 -8.90 -30.00 10.09
CA PHE A 15 -8.85 -28.60 9.67
C PHE A 15 -9.79 -27.78 10.55
N SER A 16 -9.22 -26.93 11.40
CA SER A 16 -9.96 -25.92 12.16
C SER A 16 -10.57 -24.91 11.18
N ASN A 17 -11.88 -24.70 11.25
CA ASN A 17 -12.59 -23.68 10.49
C ASN A 17 -11.97 -22.29 10.69
N PRO A 18 -11.92 -21.42 9.66
CA PRO A 18 -11.61 -20.01 9.86
C PRO A 18 -12.70 -19.35 10.71
N PRO A 19 -12.38 -18.39 11.59
CA PRO A 19 -13.34 -17.82 12.52
C PRO A 19 -14.45 -17.09 11.76
N THR A 20 -15.70 -17.44 12.09
CA THR A 20 -16.92 -16.76 11.66
C THR A 20 -16.98 -15.39 12.35
N GLY A 21 -16.45 -14.35 11.69
CA GLY A 21 -16.44 -12.98 12.18
C GLY A 21 -16.97 -11.92 11.21
N PHE A 22 -17.49 -12.33 10.04
CA PHE A 22 -18.05 -11.41 9.05
C PHE A 22 -19.54 -11.70 8.83
N SER A 23 -20.33 -11.45 9.85
CA SER A 23 -21.78 -11.37 9.68
C SER A 23 -22.34 -10.45 10.76
N ASN A 24 -22.69 -9.23 10.31
CA ASN A 24 -23.38 -8.12 10.97
C ASN A 24 -22.47 -7.03 11.60
N PRO A 25 -22.64 -5.75 11.22
CA PRO A 25 -22.10 -4.64 11.99
C PRO A 25 -22.83 -4.54 13.34
N PRO A 26 -22.14 -4.24 14.46
CA PRO A 26 -22.80 -3.92 15.71
C PRO A 26 -23.62 -2.64 15.55
N THR A 27 -24.91 -2.69 15.86
CA THR A 27 -25.74 -1.51 16.04
C THR A 27 -25.28 -0.75 17.27
N GLY A 28 -24.54 0.34 17.09
CA GLY A 28 -24.29 1.30 18.18
C GLY A 28 -22.94 1.98 18.18
N PHE A 29 -22.64 2.80 17.17
CA PHE A 29 -21.67 3.90 17.31
C PHE A 29 -22.13 5.09 16.45
N SER A 30 -23.34 5.57 16.75
CA SER A 30 -23.82 6.88 16.30
C SER A 30 -23.50 7.88 17.40
N ASN A 31 -22.35 8.55 17.32
CA ASN A 31 -22.12 9.95 17.71
C ASN A 31 -20.61 10.25 17.78
N PRO A 32 -20.08 11.24 17.05
CA PRO A 32 -18.75 11.76 17.29
C PRO A 32 -18.73 12.64 18.56
N PRO A 33 -17.63 12.67 19.34
CA PRO A 33 -17.49 13.60 20.45
C PRO A 33 -17.37 15.03 19.93
N THR A 34 -18.16 15.94 20.49
CA THR A 34 -18.11 17.38 20.25
C THR A 34 -16.79 17.95 20.78
N GLY A 35 -15.90 18.36 19.90
CA GLY A 35 -14.70 19.10 20.26
C GLY A 35 -13.85 19.40 19.04
N PHE A 36 -13.63 20.68 18.77
CA PHE A 36 -12.83 21.25 17.68
C PHE A 36 -13.57 21.49 16.36
N SER A 37 -14.39 22.54 16.34
CA SER A 37 -14.61 23.37 15.16
C SER A 37 -14.93 24.79 15.62
N ASN A 38 -14.14 25.76 15.12
CA ASN A 38 -14.60 27.09 14.75
C ASN A 38 -13.50 27.74 13.88
N PRO A 39 -13.72 27.95 12.57
CA PRO A 39 -13.01 28.96 11.81
C PRO A 39 -13.76 30.30 11.91
N LEU A 40 -13.01 31.38 12.17
CA LEU A 40 -13.53 32.75 12.18
C LEU A 40 -13.74 33.27 10.76
N ASP A 41 -14.87 33.95 10.59
CA ASP A 41 -15.33 34.66 9.39
C ASP A 41 -14.32 35.67 8.85
N MET A 42 -14.17 35.72 7.53
CA MET A 42 -13.46 36.79 6.83
C MET A 42 -14.36 37.34 5.73
N ASP A 43 -14.94 38.51 5.96
CA ASP A 43 -15.35 39.39 4.86
C ASP A 43 -15.32 40.87 5.26
N THR A 44 -15.03 41.72 4.27
CA THR A 44 -14.97 43.20 4.25
C THR A 44 -13.76 43.92 4.87
N LEU A 45 -12.86 44.43 4.02
CA LEU A 45 -12.89 45.85 3.58
C LEU A 45 -11.78 46.20 2.57
N THR A 46 -12.20 46.97 1.58
CA THR A 46 -11.55 47.66 0.45
C THR A 46 -10.48 48.72 0.84
N GLY A 47 -9.44 48.91 0.00
CA GLY A 47 -8.76 50.22 -0.18
C GLY A 47 -7.21 50.23 -0.11
N PRO A 48 -6.49 51.19 -0.75
CA PRO A 48 -5.30 50.89 -1.58
C PRO A 48 -3.90 51.22 -1.01
N LEU A 49 -2.89 50.74 -1.75
CA LEU A 49 -1.44 50.76 -1.54
C LEU A 49 -0.80 52.16 -1.35
N SER A 50 0.22 52.26 -0.47
CA SER A 50 1.20 53.37 -0.42
C SER A 50 2.55 52.91 0.18
N ALA A 51 3.64 53.51 -0.32
CA ALA A 51 5.06 53.13 -0.19
C ALA A 51 5.73 53.57 1.14
N PRO A 52 7.02 53.23 1.41
CA PRO A 52 7.59 53.16 2.77
C PRO A 52 8.20 54.47 3.28
N GLY A 53 8.16 54.66 4.60
CA GLY A 53 8.80 55.78 5.33
C GLY A 53 9.66 55.30 6.51
N PRO A 54 10.62 56.12 7.01
CA PRO A 54 11.80 55.66 7.73
C PRO A 54 11.61 55.47 9.25
N ALA A 55 12.51 54.68 9.83
CA ALA A 55 12.57 54.28 11.24
C ALA A 55 12.84 55.43 12.23
N PRO A 56 12.48 55.24 13.51
CA PRO A 56 13.24 55.78 14.62
C PRO A 56 13.84 54.70 15.53
N SER A 57 15.06 54.98 15.94
CA SER A 57 15.96 54.28 16.84
C SER A 57 15.62 54.43 18.33
N SER A 58 15.83 53.37 19.11
CA SER A 58 16.22 53.29 20.55
C SER A 58 15.66 51.97 21.11
N GLY A 59 16.31 51.14 21.92
CA GLY A 59 17.61 51.07 22.58
C GLY A 59 17.49 49.90 23.58
N GLY A 60 18.41 48.94 23.58
CA GLY A 60 18.37 47.77 24.48
C GLY A 60 19.38 46.68 24.09
N PRO A 61 19.90 45.89 25.04
CA PRO A 61 21.34 45.73 25.25
C PRO A 61 22.01 44.65 24.38
N GLY A 62 23.33 44.83 24.22
CA GLY A 62 24.20 44.14 23.29
C GLY A 62 24.29 42.62 23.46
N ILE A 63 24.36 41.96 22.31
CA ILE A 63 24.72 40.56 22.17
C ILE A 63 26.18 40.56 21.68
N ASP A 64 27.08 40.05 22.51
CA ASP A 64 28.52 39.99 22.27
C ASP A 64 28.83 39.01 21.12
N LEU A 65 29.13 39.55 19.94
CA LEU A 65 29.38 38.82 18.71
C LEU A 65 30.87 38.42 18.59
N SER A 66 31.41 37.81 19.65
CA SER A 66 32.82 37.35 19.69
C SER A 66 33.02 35.89 20.09
N SER A 67 31.95 35.08 20.14
CA SER A 67 32.03 33.63 20.43
C SER A 67 31.98 32.71 19.20
N PHE A 68 32.01 33.24 17.97
CA PHE A 68 32.13 32.42 16.76
C PHE A 68 33.59 32.03 16.48
N GLY A 69 34.12 31.18 17.35
CA GLY A 69 35.42 30.53 17.18
C GLY A 69 35.26 29.02 16.99
N HIS A 70 35.56 28.56 15.78
CA HIS A 70 35.92 27.18 15.43
C HIS A 70 34.83 26.10 15.60
N SER A 71 33.81 26.09 14.73
CA SER A 71 33.15 24.83 14.35
C SER A 71 33.98 24.13 13.28
N THR A 72 34.78 23.16 13.71
CA THR A 72 35.23 22.05 12.88
C THR A 72 34.04 21.49 12.11
N SER A 73 34.21 21.32 10.80
CA SER A 73 33.27 20.66 9.89
C SER A 73 32.70 19.37 10.52
N PRO A 74 31.40 19.07 10.42
CA PRO A 74 30.90 17.74 10.75
C PRO A 74 31.29 16.78 9.62
N SER A 75 32.58 16.46 9.55
CA SER A 75 33.08 15.29 8.86
C SER A 75 32.75 14.09 9.75
N GLY A 76 31.66 13.41 9.43
CA GLY A 76 31.26 12.16 10.10
C GLY A 76 29.85 12.22 10.67
N LEU A 77 28.84 12.13 9.80
CA LEU A 77 27.63 11.41 10.20
C LEU A 77 28.04 9.95 10.36
N SER A 78 28.32 9.58 11.60
CA SER A 78 28.45 8.20 12.04
C SER A 78 27.18 7.44 11.66
N ASN A 79 27.26 6.56 10.65
CA ASN A 79 26.27 5.55 10.30
C ASN A 79 26.13 4.44 11.39
N THR A 80 26.37 4.75 12.66
CA THR A 80 26.58 3.77 13.72
C THR A 80 25.67 4.03 14.92
N SER A 81 24.39 3.71 14.79
CA SER A 81 23.47 3.57 15.93
C SER A 81 22.32 2.57 15.73
N PHE A 82 22.16 1.97 14.55
CA PHE A 82 21.05 1.06 14.27
C PHE A 82 21.34 -0.43 14.43
N SER A 83 22.58 -0.84 14.69
CA SER A 83 22.88 -2.25 14.94
C SER A 83 22.94 -2.48 16.45
N ASP A 84 21.81 -2.79 17.08
CA ASP A 84 21.86 -3.63 18.28
C ASP A 84 21.92 -5.09 17.78
N PRO A 85 23.10 -5.74 17.79
CA PRO A 85 23.29 -7.10 17.29
C PRO A 85 22.51 -8.17 18.08
N ARG A 86 21.72 -7.78 19.10
CA ARG A 86 20.97 -8.69 19.97
C ARG A 86 19.46 -8.69 19.77
N VAL A 87 18.94 -7.90 18.82
CA VAL A 87 17.48 -7.83 18.57
C VAL A 87 16.96 -9.09 17.90
N LEU A 88 17.74 -9.69 17.00
CA LEU A 88 17.32 -10.83 16.19
C LEU A 88 17.79 -12.18 16.78
N PRO A 89 17.07 -13.28 16.49
CA PRO A 89 17.54 -14.63 16.78
C PRO A 89 18.88 -14.98 16.09
N PRO A 90 19.52 -16.11 16.44
CA PRO A 90 20.66 -16.64 15.70
C PRO A 90 20.42 -16.72 14.19
N ASP A 91 21.48 -16.53 13.40
CA ASP A 91 21.42 -16.41 11.94
C ASP A 91 20.70 -17.58 11.24
N GLU A 92 20.88 -18.81 11.73
CA GLU A 92 20.18 -19.99 11.20
C GLU A 92 18.66 -19.88 11.35
N ILE A 93 18.19 -19.39 12.50
CA ILE A 93 16.76 -19.19 12.76
C ILE A 93 16.23 -18.06 11.87
N VAL A 94 16.99 -16.98 11.70
CA VAL A 94 16.62 -15.89 10.79
C VAL A 94 16.47 -16.39 9.36
N GLN A 95 17.38 -17.23 8.87
CA GLN A 95 17.26 -17.86 7.56
C GLN A 95 15.99 -18.72 7.43
N ASP A 96 15.64 -19.51 8.45
CA ASP A 96 14.43 -20.31 8.45
C ASP A 96 13.15 -19.44 8.49
N LEU A 97 13.18 -18.32 9.21
CA LEU A 97 12.10 -17.33 9.22
C LEU A 97 11.94 -16.66 7.84
N ILE A 98 13.03 -16.35 7.14
CA ILE A 98 12.98 -15.84 5.75
C ILE A 98 12.31 -16.86 4.83
N LYS A 99 12.63 -18.15 4.94
CA LYS A 99 11.96 -19.21 4.16
C LYS A 99 10.45 -19.25 4.45
N LEU A 100 10.05 -19.10 5.72
CA LEU A 100 8.64 -19.05 6.11
C LEU A 100 7.92 -17.84 5.50
N PHE A 101 8.57 -16.69 5.38
CA PHE A 101 8.01 -15.52 4.70
C PHE A 101 7.71 -15.82 3.24
N PHE A 102 8.69 -16.35 2.49
CA PHE A 102 8.49 -16.70 1.08
C PHE A 102 7.46 -17.81 0.88
N THR A 103 7.28 -18.68 1.87
CA THR A 103 6.30 -19.79 1.80
C THR A 103 4.89 -19.33 2.13
N HIS A 104 4.70 -18.46 3.13
CA HIS A 104 3.38 -18.20 3.71
C HIS A 104 2.87 -16.75 3.56
N ILE A 105 3.76 -15.78 3.29
CA ILE A 105 3.40 -14.36 3.24
C ILE A 105 3.59 -13.80 1.82
N HIS A 106 4.75 -14.04 1.21
CA HIS A 106 5.05 -13.60 -0.15
C HIS A 106 3.97 -13.94 -1.19
N PRO A 107 3.33 -15.14 -1.19
CA PRO A 107 2.31 -15.47 -2.18
C PRO A 107 1.11 -14.52 -2.23
N TRP A 108 0.86 -13.74 -1.18
CA TRP A 108 -0.20 -12.73 -1.14
C TRP A 108 0.26 -11.31 -0.83
N ALA A 109 1.56 -11.11 -0.56
CA ALA A 109 2.21 -9.81 -0.46
C ALA A 109 3.57 -9.83 -1.19
N PRO A 110 3.58 -9.99 -2.52
CA PRO A 110 4.80 -10.28 -3.27
C PRO A 110 5.61 -9.01 -3.58
N ILE A 111 6.12 -8.33 -2.56
CA ILE A 111 6.83 -7.04 -2.70
C ILE A 111 8.36 -7.15 -2.75
N LEU A 112 8.88 -8.37 -2.59
CA LEU A 112 10.30 -8.70 -2.64
C LEU A 112 10.53 -9.71 -3.78
N SER A 113 11.63 -9.59 -4.50
CA SER A 113 11.95 -10.45 -5.64
C SER A 113 11.98 -11.93 -5.20
N PRO A 114 11.30 -12.82 -5.95
CA PRO A 114 11.21 -14.25 -5.63
C PRO A 114 12.52 -14.98 -5.90
N THR A 115 13.44 -14.37 -6.65
CA THR A 115 14.79 -14.88 -6.92
C THR A 115 15.81 -14.05 -6.16
N PRO A 116 15.79 -14.04 -4.82
CA PRO A 116 16.74 -13.24 -4.08
C PRO A 116 18.14 -13.77 -4.36
N THR A 117 19.04 -12.88 -4.74
CA THR A 117 20.45 -13.25 -4.79
C THR A 117 20.87 -13.68 -3.39
N ARG A 118 21.74 -14.69 -3.28
CA ARG A 118 22.26 -15.14 -1.98
C ARG A 118 22.86 -13.98 -1.16
N ALA A 119 23.26 -12.88 -1.80
CA ALA A 119 23.76 -11.66 -1.17
C ALA A 119 22.68 -10.77 -0.54
N THR A 120 21.41 -10.88 -0.93
CA THR A 120 20.32 -10.01 -0.43
C THR A 120 19.94 -10.35 1.02
N TYR A 121 20.09 -11.62 1.43
CA TYR A 121 19.69 -12.14 2.73
C TYR A 121 20.86 -12.78 3.48
N THR A 122 21.90 -11.98 3.72
CA THR A 122 23.06 -12.36 4.54
C THR A 122 23.29 -11.38 5.68
N SER A 123 23.91 -11.87 6.76
CA SER A 123 24.33 -11.03 7.88
C SER A 123 25.47 -10.08 7.44
N PRO A 124 25.45 -8.79 7.84
CA PRO A 124 24.50 -8.15 8.75
C PRO A 124 23.10 -7.95 8.14
N TRP A 125 22.07 -8.30 8.89
CA TRP A 125 20.68 -8.29 8.45
C TRP A 125 20.17 -6.87 8.16
N ASN A 126 19.63 -6.66 6.95
CA ASN A 126 19.02 -5.39 6.59
C ASN A 126 17.67 -5.16 7.30
N ILE A 127 17.10 -3.96 7.16
CA ILE A 127 15.85 -3.59 7.85
C ILE A 127 14.64 -4.42 7.40
N VAL A 128 14.62 -4.87 6.14
CA VAL A 128 13.55 -5.74 5.61
C VAL A 128 13.53 -7.07 6.36
N VAL A 129 14.70 -7.65 6.65
CA VAL A 129 14.80 -8.90 7.42
C VAL A 129 14.26 -8.74 8.85
N HIS A 130 14.46 -7.59 9.48
CA HIS A 130 13.87 -7.33 10.80
C HIS A 130 12.34 -7.37 10.74
N ALA A 131 11.73 -6.78 9.71
CA ALA A 131 10.29 -6.85 9.50
C ALA A 131 9.79 -8.26 9.17
N ILE A 132 10.53 -9.01 8.34
CA ILE A 132 10.26 -10.43 8.05
C ILE A 132 10.20 -11.23 9.34
N VAL A 133 11.19 -11.09 10.23
CA VAL A 133 11.21 -11.77 11.53
C VAL A 133 9.94 -11.45 12.33
N VAL A 134 9.54 -10.17 12.42
CA VAL A 134 8.33 -9.76 13.16
C VAL A 134 7.06 -10.50 12.69
N VAL A 135 6.85 -10.62 11.38
CA VAL A 135 5.61 -11.21 10.83
C VAL A 135 5.65 -12.75 10.78
N THR A 136 6.84 -13.34 10.71
CA THR A 136 7.03 -14.80 10.60
C THR A 136 7.22 -15.52 11.93
N LEU A 137 7.55 -14.82 13.03
CA LEU A 137 7.74 -15.44 14.35
C LEU A 137 6.52 -16.26 14.79
N ARG A 138 5.31 -15.86 14.39
CA ARG A 138 4.07 -16.60 14.68
C ARG A 138 3.96 -17.94 13.93
N LEU A 139 4.71 -18.12 12.84
CA LEU A 139 4.69 -19.29 11.97
C LEU A 139 5.76 -20.31 12.33
N SER A 140 6.80 -19.90 13.06
CA SER A 140 7.89 -20.81 13.44
C SER A 140 7.52 -21.67 14.64
N SER A 141 7.90 -22.95 14.55
CA SER A 141 7.83 -23.93 15.63
C SER A 141 9.21 -24.33 16.17
N ASP A 142 10.27 -23.59 15.82
CA ASP A 142 11.64 -23.90 16.26
C ASP A 142 11.76 -23.77 17.80
N PRO A 143 12.11 -24.85 18.53
CA PRO A 143 12.22 -24.83 19.98
C PRO A 143 13.30 -23.87 20.51
N ARG A 144 14.30 -23.51 19.68
CA ARG A 144 15.37 -22.57 20.05
C ARG A 144 14.87 -21.14 20.22
N LEU A 145 13.70 -20.79 19.68
CA LEU A 145 13.04 -19.50 19.92
C LEU A 145 12.51 -19.35 21.35
N GLY A 146 12.45 -20.45 22.11
CA GLY A 146 12.09 -20.46 23.52
C GLY A 146 10.61 -20.20 23.78
N THR A 147 10.33 -19.60 24.93
CA THR A 147 8.97 -19.36 25.45
C THR A 147 8.21 -18.27 24.68
N ALA A 148 6.88 -18.24 24.81
CA ALA A 148 6.05 -17.19 24.22
C ALA A 148 6.55 -15.76 24.58
N THR A 149 6.95 -15.55 25.84
CA THR A 149 7.51 -14.27 26.31
C THR A 149 8.81 -13.87 25.59
N GLN A 150 9.69 -14.83 25.32
CA GLN A 150 10.94 -14.57 24.58
C GLN A 150 10.63 -14.18 23.13
N ARG A 151 9.73 -14.90 22.48
CA ARG A 151 9.28 -14.56 21.11
C ARG A 151 8.64 -13.16 21.05
N ASP A 152 7.82 -12.81 22.04
CA ASP A 152 7.20 -11.48 22.13
C ASP A 152 8.23 -10.39 22.37
N HIS A 153 9.29 -10.66 23.15
CA HIS A 153 10.40 -9.74 23.33
C HIS A 153 11.13 -9.48 22.01
N ILE A 154 11.50 -10.53 21.27
CA ILE A 154 12.14 -10.44 19.95
C ILE A 154 11.23 -9.69 18.98
N LYS A 155 9.94 -10.06 18.90
CA LYS A 155 8.95 -9.39 18.04
C LYS A 155 8.88 -7.89 18.32
N ARG A 156 8.80 -7.50 19.60
CA ARG A 156 8.70 -6.09 20.01
C ARG A 156 9.97 -5.32 19.71
N ALA A 157 11.14 -5.89 20.02
CA ALA A 157 12.43 -5.26 19.77
C ALA A 157 12.65 -5.03 18.26
N ALA A 158 12.40 -6.04 17.42
CA ALA A 158 12.50 -5.92 15.97
C ALA A 158 11.47 -4.94 15.38
N LYS A 159 10.22 -4.95 15.87
CA LYS A 159 9.19 -3.98 15.46
C LYS A 159 9.60 -2.54 15.77
N THR A 160 10.05 -2.28 17.00
CA THR A 160 10.50 -0.94 17.41
C THR A 160 11.67 -0.47 16.56
N HIS A 161 12.61 -1.36 16.26
CA HIS A 161 13.77 -1.06 15.42
C HIS A 161 13.37 -0.65 13.99
N VAL A 162 12.47 -1.41 13.35
CA VAL A 162 11.92 -1.07 12.02
C VAL A 162 11.19 0.27 12.04
N LEU A 163 10.37 0.53 13.06
CA LEU A 163 9.63 1.79 13.17
C LEU A 163 10.56 2.99 13.37
N ALA A 164 11.57 2.88 14.24
CA ALA A 164 12.57 3.93 14.43
C ALA A 164 13.33 4.21 13.12
N HIS A 165 13.79 3.15 12.43
CA HIS A 165 14.45 3.29 11.14
C HIS A 165 13.56 3.95 10.08
N ALA A 166 12.27 3.61 10.04
CA ALA A 166 11.33 4.16 9.07
C ALA A 166 11.02 5.66 9.27
N ILE A 167 11.08 6.13 10.51
CA ILE A 167 10.91 7.56 10.83
C ILE A 167 12.15 8.35 10.40
N GLU A 168 13.35 7.79 10.57
CA GLU A 168 14.61 8.46 10.29
C GLU A 168 15.07 8.31 8.83
N SER A 169 14.64 7.27 8.12
CA SER A 169 15.06 6.95 6.75
C SER A 169 13.88 6.73 5.81
N THR A 170 13.73 7.61 4.83
CA THR A 170 12.81 7.42 3.69
C THR A 170 13.57 6.78 2.53
N SER A 171 13.49 5.45 2.41
CA SER A 171 14.15 4.66 1.36
C SER A 171 13.29 3.45 0.94
N ILE A 172 13.57 2.84 -0.21
CA ILE A 172 12.81 1.65 -0.68
C ILE A 172 12.85 0.50 0.36
N PRO A 173 14.01 0.08 0.91
CA PRO A 173 14.05 -0.99 1.91
C PRO A 173 13.30 -0.64 3.19
N SER A 174 13.36 0.63 3.61
CA SER A 174 12.64 1.13 4.78
C SER A 174 11.12 1.04 4.59
N VAL A 175 10.62 1.46 3.42
CA VAL A 175 9.19 1.37 3.07
C VAL A 175 8.74 -0.06 2.83
N GLN A 176 9.57 -0.93 2.25
CA GLN A 176 9.32 -2.39 2.18
C GLN A 176 9.17 -2.99 3.57
N ALA A 177 10.08 -2.69 4.50
CA ALA A 177 10.02 -3.18 5.88
C ALA A 177 8.75 -2.68 6.60
N LEU A 178 8.40 -1.40 6.43
CA LEU A 178 7.19 -0.82 7.00
C LEU A 178 5.91 -1.45 6.39
N ALA A 179 5.89 -1.71 5.08
CA ALA A 179 4.79 -2.40 4.42
C ALA A 179 4.61 -3.84 4.94
N ILE A 180 5.70 -4.56 5.20
CA ILE A 180 5.65 -5.89 5.81
C ILE A 180 5.05 -5.81 7.21
N LEU A 181 5.45 -4.85 8.05
CA LEU A 181 4.81 -4.65 9.36
C LEU A 181 3.32 -4.30 9.23
N ALA A 182 2.95 -3.55 8.20
CA ALA A 182 1.59 -3.15 7.92
C ALA A 182 0.69 -4.35 7.51
N LEU A 183 1.25 -5.51 7.16
CA LEU A 183 0.46 -6.71 6.91
C LEU A 183 -0.26 -7.22 8.17
N ASP A 184 0.29 -6.97 9.36
CA ASP A 184 -0.38 -7.28 10.63
C ASP A 184 -1.61 -6.35 10.89
N LEU A 185 -1.81 -5.29 10.11
CA LEU A 185 -3.01 -4.44 10.20
C LEU A 185 -4.25 -5.17 9.69
N ILE A 186 -4.08 -6.03 8.67
CA ILE A 186 -5.18 -6.79 8.07
C ILE A 186 -5.52 -7.94 9.02
N GLY A 187 -6.60 -7.76 9.80
CA GLY A 187 -7.17 -8.83 10.63
C GLY A 187 -6.64 -8.93 12.06
N SER A 188 -5.90 -7.92 12.56
CA SER A 188 -5.62 -7.82 13.99
C SER A 188 -6.52 -6.80 14.68
N GLU A 189 -6.89 -7.06 15.93
CA GLU A 189 -7.66 -6.14 16.79
C GLU A 189 -6.83 -4.91 17.24
N GLN A 190 -5.67 -4.64 16.63
CA GLN A 190 -4.69 -3.69 17.15
C GLN A 190 -5.11 -2.20 17.07
N GLY A 191 -6.34 -1.92 16.66
CA GLY A 191 -7.01 -0.63 16.86
C GLY A 191 -6.15 0.59 16.44
N PRO A 192 -6.17 1.69 17.21
CA PRO A 192 -5.47 2.93 16.85
C PRO A 192 -3.94 2.83 16.74
N SER A 193 -3.33 1.86 17.41
CA SER A 193 -1.86 1.70 17.41
C SER A 193 -1.28 1.34 16.04
N SER A 194 -2.15 0.82 15.19
CA SER A 194 -1.86 0.28 13.86
C SER A 194 -1.98 1.37 12.76
N TRP A 195 -2.80 2.39 12.98
CA TRP A 195 -3.02 3.48 12.02
C TRP A 195 -1.77 4.34 11.77
N GLY A 196 -0.93 4.53 12.79
CA GLY A 196 0.31 5.30 12.64
C GLY A 196 1.28 4.69 11.63
N ILE A 197 1.33 3.35 11.55
CA ILE A 197 2.15 2.63 10.57
C ILE A 197 1.64 2.91 9.16
N LEU A 198 0.33 2.81 8.95
CA LEU A 198 -0.29 3.06 7.64
C LEU A 198 -0.12 4.51 7.20
N ALA A 199 -0.31 5.47 8.10
CA ALA A 199 -0.15 6.90 7.81
C ALA A 199 1.29 7.24 7.40
N LEU A 200 2.29 6.69 8.09
CA LEU A 200 3.70 6.85 7.72
C LEU A 200 4.00 6.17 6.37
N LEU A 201 3.39 5.00 6.12
CA LEU A 201 3.60 4.22 4.91
C LEU A 201 3.07 4.91 3.65
N THR A 202 1.81 5.38 3.68
CA THR A 202 1.20 6.08 2.54
C THR A 202 1.92 7.41 2.25
N ARG A 203 2.30 8.15 3.30
CA ARG A 203 3.10 9.38 3.15
C ARG A 203 4.47 9.11 2.54
N SER A 204 5.16 8.07 3.00
CA SER A 204 6.47 7.67 2.47
C SER A 204 6.39 7.25 1.00
N ALA A 205 5.33 6.56 0.60
CA ALA A 205 5.11 6.19 -0.81
C ALA A 205 5.02 7.42 -1.72
N VAL A 206 4.32 8.47 -1.28
CA VAL A 206 4.22 9.75 -2.01
C VAL A 206 5.57 10.48 -2.04
N HIS A 207 6.30 10.52 -0.93
CA HIS A 207 7.63 11.17 -0.86
C HIS A 207 8.63 10.51 -1.80
N LEU A 208 8.57 9.19 -1.96
CA LEU A 208 9.43 8.43 -2.87
C LEU A 208 8.93 8.42 -4.32
N GLY A 209 7.80 9.07 -4.63
CA GLY A 209 7.24 9.12 -5.98
C GLY A 209 6.70 7.78 -6.48
N LEU A 210 6.39 6.83 -5.60
CA LEU A 210 5.92 5.50 -5.98
C LEU A 210 4.53 5.49 -6.62
N THR A 211 3.78 6.58 -6.50
CA THR A 211 2.44 6.72 -7.09
C THR A 211 2.46 6.89 -8.61
N THR A 212 3.62 7.25 -9.17
CA THR A 212 3.80 7.50 -10.59
C THR A 212 4.91 6.63 -11.15
N GLU A 213 4.82 6.32 -12.43
CA GLU A 213 5.89 5.70 -13.20
C GLU A 213 5.99 6.45 -14.53
N ASP A 214 7.21 6.82 -14.89
CA ASP A 214 7.46 7.46 -16.17
C ASP A 214 7.21 6.45 -17.29
N ASP A 215 6.52 6.86 -18.35
CA ASP A 215 6.48 6.08 -19.58
C ASP A 215 7.89 6.05 -20.18
N VAL A 216 8.70 5.10 -19.74
CA VAL A 216 10.01 4.85 -20.32
C VAL A 216 9.77 4.52 -21.79
N ARG A 217 10.10 5.47 -22.66
CA ARG A 217 10.29 5.20 -24.09
C ARG A 217 11.32 4.08 -24.15
N GLY A 218 10.87 2.86 -24.45
CA GLY A 218 11.77 1.74 -24.65
C GLY A 218 12.91 2.17 -25.60
N PRO A 219 14.14 1.65 -25.43
CA PRO A 219 15.25 1.94 -26.32
C PRO A 219 15.05 1.22 -27.66
N ARG A 220 14.07 1.70 -28.43
CA ARG A 220 13.76 1.49 -29.85
C ARG A 220 12.35 2.02 -30.05
N GLY A 221 12.20 3.02 -30.93
CA GLY A 221 10.91 3.60 -31.32
C GLY A 221 10.01 2.66 -32.12
N THR A 222 9.74 1.46 -31.60
CA THR A 222 8.65 0.62 -32.09
C THR A 222 7.40 1.04 -31.36
N ALA A 223 6.65 1.95 -31.98
CA ALA A 223 5.31 2.30 -31.58
C ALA A 223 4.45 1.02 -31.51
N SER A 224 4.09 0.60 -30.28
CA SER A 224 2.99 -0.34 -30.10
C SER A 224 1.69 0.39 -30.42
N GLY A 225 0.90 -0.17 -31.34
CA GLY A 225 -0.25 0.44 -32.01
C GLY A 225 -1.48 0.75 -31.14
N TYR A 226 -1.35 0.82 -29.82
CA TYR A 226 -2.38 1.37 -28.95
C TYR A 226 -2.04 2.83 -28.68
N THR A 227 -2.30 3.67 -29.70
CA THR A 227 -2.28 5.11 -29.54
C THR A 227 -3.32 5.50 -28.50
N THR A 228 -2.87 5.91 -27.31
CA THR A 228 -3.61 6.86 -26.48
C THR A 228 -4.07 8.01 -27.38
N PRO A 229 -5.36 8.43 -27.33
CA PRO A 229 -5.80 9.59 -28.11
C PRO A 229 -5.01 10.81 -27.61
N HIS A 230 -4.04 11.25 -28.41
CA HIS A 230 -3.19 12.40 -28.13
C HIS A 230 -3.99 13.69 -28.34
N PHE A 231 -4.94 14.00 -27.44
CA PHE A 231 -5.54 15.34 -27.35
C PHE A 231 -4.58 16.29 -26.63
N SER A 232 -3.39 16.53 -27.19
CA SER A 232 -2.60 17.75 -26.93
C SER A 232 -1.26 17.68 -27.68
N ASN A 233 -1.17 18.43 -28.77
CA ASN A 233 0.09 18.92 -29.33
C ASN A 233 0.64 20.10 -28.50
N ARG A 234 0.41 20.10 -27.18
CA ARG A 234 0.90 21.16 -26.30
C ARG A 234 2.35 20.81 -25.92
N PRO A 235 3.34 21.69 -26.11
CA PRO A 235 4.66 21.45 -25.55
C PRO A 235 4.49 21.20 -24.05
N PRO A 236 5.21 20.24 -23.46
CA PRO A 236 5.11 19.95 -22.03
C PRO A 236 5.40 21.26 -21.29
N VAL A 237 4.36 21.82 -20.67
CA VAL A 237 4.53 22.88 -19.68
C VAL A 237 5.53 22.31 -18.66
N PRO A 238 6.57 23.07 -18.24
CA PRO A 238 7.48 22.60 -17.21
C PRO A 238 6.66 22.40 -15.94
N SER A 239 6.13 21.21 -15.74
CA SER A 239 5.65 20.79 -14.44
C SER A 239 6.89 20.80 -13.57
N LEU A 240 6.81 21.47 -12.42
CA LEU A 240 7.76 21.27 -11.33
C LEU A 240 7.66 19.78 -10.97
N SER A 241 8.41 18.96 -11.70
CA SER A 241 8.41 17.52 -11.57
C SER A 241 8.84 17.29 -10.14
N ARG A 242 7.98 16.68 -9.32
CA ARG A 242 8.31 16.31 -7.95
C ARG A 242 9.67 15.63 -8.02
N THR A 243 10.70 16.27 -7.47
CA THR A 243 12.07 15.76 -7.54
C THR A 243 12.05 14.36 -6.94
N SER A 244 12.20 13.33 -7.77
CA SER A 244 12.36 11.96 -7.28
C SER A 244 13.63 11.93 -6.44
N ILE A 245 13.45 11.75 -5.13
CA ILE A 245 14.56 11.67 -4.18
C ILE A 245 15.31 10.34 -4.28
N ILE A 246 14.73 9.36 -4.97
CA ILE A 246 15.35 8.04 -5.19
C ILE A 246 15.97 7.93 -6.59
N PRO A 247 17.09 7.21 -6.71
CA PRO A 247 17.67 6.87 -8.01
C PRO A 247 16.70 5.98 -8.81
N PRO A 248 16.86 5.92 -10.14
CA PRO A 248 16.21 4.92 -10.98
C PRO A 248 16.45 3.50 -10.44
N ALA A 249 15.53 2.58 -10.71
CA ALA A 249 15.73 1.17 -10.39
C ALA A 249 16.98 0.64 -11.10
N ALA A 250 17.77 -0.17 -10.38
CA ALA A 250 19.01 -0.75 -10.91
C ALA A 250 18.73 -1.79 -12.00
N ASP A 251 17.66 -2.56 -11.84
CA ASP A 251 17.24 -3.59 -12.77
C ASP A 251 15.71 -3.75 -12.81
N TRP A 252 15.26 -4.64 -13.69
CA TRP A 252 13.85 -4.98 -13.88
C TRP A 252 13.19 -5.52 -12.60
N HIS A 253 13.92 -6.30 -11.80
CA HIS A 253 13.37 -6.88 -10.58
C HIS A 253 13.08 -5.80 -9.54
N GLU A 254 14.00 -4.86 -9.35
CA GLU A 254 13.81 -3.72 -8.44
C GLU A 254 12.67 -2.80 -8.92
N ASP A 255 12.54 -2.58 -10.23
CA ASP A 255 11.44 -1.75 -10.77
C ASP A 255 10.06 -2.37 -10.50
N GLU A 256 9.93 -3.68 -10.71
CA GLU A 256 8.71 -4.43 -10.37
C GLU A 256 8.49 -4.58 -8.86
N GLU A 257 9.54 -4.70 -8.03
CA GLU A 257 9.42 -4.62 -6.56
C GLU A 257 8.80 -3.28 -6.13
N ARG A 258 9.30 -2.16 -6.67
CA ARG A 258 8.76 -0.82 -6.39
C ARG A 258 7.29 -0.69 -6.83
N ARG A 259 6.93 -1.31 -7.97
CA ARG A 259 5.56 -1.34 -8.49
C ARG A 259 4.63 -2.12 -7.57
N ARG A 260 5.02 -3.34 -7.19
CA ARG A 260 4.26 -4.20 -6.28
C ARG A 260 4.15 -3.61 -4.88
N LEU A 261 5.21 -2.95 -4.40
CA LEU A 261 5.22 -2.22 -3.14
C LEU A 261 4.14 -1.14 -3.11
N PHE A 262 4.08 -0.27 -4.14
CA PHE A 262 3.03 0.74 -4.22
C PHE A 262 1.63 0.12 -4.17
N TRP A 263 1.39 -0.92 -4.97
CA TRP A 263 0.07 -1.54 -5.04
C TRP A 263 -0.35 -2.28 -3.78
N LEU A 264 0.61 -2.82 -3.02
CA LEU A 264 0.34 -3.33 -1.68
C LEU A 264 -0.07 -2.19 -0.73
N ILE A 265 0.64 -1.05 -0.77
CA ILE A 265 0.30 0.13 0.05
C ILE A 265 -1.08 0.67 -0.29
N PHE A 266 -1.41 0.78 -1.58
CA PHE A 266 -2.75 1.10 -2.06
C PHE A 266 -3.80 0.14 -1.49
N SER A 267 -3.52 -1.16 -1.54
CA SER A 267 -4.45 -2.18 -1.04
C SER A 267 -4.69 -2.03 0.47
N LEU A 268 -3.63 -1.80 1.24
CA LEU A 268 -3.70 -1.56 2.69
C LEU A 268 -4.51 -0.29 3.03
N ASP A 269 -4.30 0.80 2.29
CA ASP A 269 -5.07 2.05 2.42
C ASP A 269 -6.57 1.80 2.17
N ARG A 270 -6.90 1.13 1.06
CA ARG A 270 -8.30 0.80 0.72
C ARG A 270 -8.95 -0.08 1.78
N TYR A 271 -8.29 -1.14 2.24
CA TYR A 271 -8.84 -2.00 3.29
C TYR A 271 -9.11 -1.25 4.58
N CYS A 272 -8.15 -0.45 5.05
CA CYS A 272 -8.30 0.31 6.29
C CYS A 272 -9.45 1.31 6.18
N CYS A 273 -9.42 2.18 5.16
CA CYS A 273 -10.39 3.26 5.00
C CYS A 273 -11.82 2.73 4.79
N VAL A 274 -12.01 1.66 4.03
CA VAL A 274 -13.34 1.04 3.85
C VAL A 274 -13.88 0.47 5.16
N SER A 275 -13.00 -0.06 6.02
CA SER A 275 -13.42 -0.60 7.32
C SER A 275 -13.73 0.47 8.37
N THR A 276 -13.11 1.66 8.26
CA THR A 276 -13.26 2.76 9.23
C THR A 276 -14.19 3.87 8.75
N GLY A 277 -14.54 3.90 7.47
CA GLY A 277 -15.27 5.01 6.83
C GLY A 277 -14.42 6.27 6.61
N TRP A 278 -13.10 6.14 6.60
CA TRP A 278 -12.19 7.28 6.43
C TRP A 278 -11.90 7.59 4.97
N ASP A 279 -11.52 8.84 4.71
CA ASP A 279 -10.98 9.22 3.40
C ASP A 279 -9.68 8.48 3.10
N PHE A 280 -9.47 8.22 1.81
CA PHE A 280 -8.26 7.55 1.33
C PHE A 280 -7.05 8.47 1.43
N ALA A 281 -5.94 7.98 1.99
CA ALA A 281 -4.69 8.72 2.03
C ALA A 281 -4.01 8.80 0.66
N LEU A 282 -4.30 7.84 -0.22
CA LEU A 282 -3.85 7.82 -1.62
C LEU A 282 -5.02 8.15 -2.56
N PRO A 283 -5.17 9.40 -3.02
CA PRO A 283 -6.25 9.77 -3.92
C PRO A 283 -6.05 9.21 -5.33
N ASP A 284 -7.11 8.67 -5.93
CA ASP A 284 -7.07 8.00 -7.25
C ASP A 284 -6.45 8.87 -8.35
N PHE A 285 -6.70 10.18 -8.34
CA PHE A 285 -6.23 11.10 -9.39
C PHE A 285 -4.70 11.33 -9.37
N GLU A 286 -4.01 10.98 -8.28
CA GLU A 286 -2.54 11.06 -8.17
C GLU A 286 -1.85 9.76 -8.63
N ILE A 287 -2.61 8.70 -8.89
CA ILE A 287 -2.08 7.38 -9.23
C ILE A 287 -1.86 7.30 -10.75
N ARG A 288 -0.59 7.21 -11.14
CA ARG A 288 -0.16 6.93 -12.52
C ARG A 288 0.88 5.81 -12.53
N ARG A 289 0.59 4.73 -11.79
CA ARG A 289 1.44 3.53 -11.71
C ARG A 289 0.87 2.44 -12.62
N ARG A 290 1.74 1.69 -13.29
CA ARG A 290 1.33 0.51 -14.08
C ARG A 290 0.98 -0.66 -13.16
N LEU A 291 0.11 -1.57 -13.60
CA LEU A 291 -0.28 -2.78 -12.85
C LEU A 291 0.90 -3.75 -12.72
N PRO A 292 0.98 -4.54 -11.64
CA PRO A 292 1.97 -5.61 -11.52
C PRO A 292 1.84 -6.65 -12.64
N CYS A 293 2.99 -7.07 -13.20
CA CYS A 293 3.03 -8.12 -14.22
C CYS A 293 2.97 -9.52 -13.59
N ALA A 294 2.67 -10.54 -14.39
CA ALA A 294 2.65 -11.94 -13.94
C ALA A 294 3.98 -12.39 -13.31
N ASP A 295 3.93 -13.33 -12.37
CA ASP A 295 5.10 -13.76 -11.59
C ASP A 295 6.16 -14.42 -12.46
N GLU A 296 5.75 -15.14 -13.51
CA GLU A 296 6.65 -15.77 -14.49
C GLU A 296 7.42 -14.75 -15.33
N ILE A 297 6.83 -13.57 -15.54
CA ILE A 297 7.46 -12.45 -16.26
C ILE A 297 8.43 -11.74 -15.31
N TRP A 298 8.02 -11.50 -14.07
CA TRP A 298 8.88 -10.88 -13.07
C TRP A 298 10.13 -11.71 -12.75
N ALA A 299 10.02 -13.04 -12.82
CA ALA A 299 11.15 -13.95 -12.60
C ALA A 299 12.22 -13.91 -13.71
N GLN A 300 11.91 -13.36 -14.89
CA GLN A 300 12.85 -13.23 -15.99
C GLN A 300 13.76 -12.01 -15.80
N PRO A 301 15.00 -12.03 -16.30
CA PRO A 301 15.93 -10.91 -16.17
C PRO A 301 15.63 -9.75 -17.15
N ASP A 302 14.83 -10.02 -18.18
CA ASP A 302 14.58 -9.06 -19.25
C ASP A 302 13.53 -8.03 -18.85
N TRP A 303 13.78 -6.78 -19.22
CA TRP A 303 12.84 -5.69 -19.03
C TRP A 303 11.51 -5.97 -19.73
N PHE A 304 10.41 -5.76 -19.01
CA PHE A 304 9.06 -5.90 -19.54
C PHE A 304 8.22 -4.64 -19.31
N GLN A 305 7.41 -4.27 -20.29
CA GLN A 305 6.50 -3.14 -20.13
C GLN A 305 5.22 -3.59 -19.42
N ALA A 306 5.13 -3.28 -18.13
CA ALA A 306 4.00 -3.68 -17.30
C ALA A 306 2.64 -3.13 -17.80
N PRO A 307 1.51 -3.84 -17.59
CA PRO A 307 0.20 -3.43 -18.08
C PRO A 307 -0.25 -2.08 -17.51
N VAL A 308 -1.00 -1.29 -18.28
CA VAL A 308 -1.53 -0.01 -17.79
C VAL A 308 -2.70 -0.25 -16.84
N PHE A 309 -2.77 0.51 -15.75
CA PHE A 309 -3.93 0.55 -14.88
C PHE A 309 -5.02 1.43 -15.50
N TYR A 310 -6.22 0.87 -15.67
CA TYR A 310 -7.40 1.59 -16.10
C TYR A 310 -8.51 1.40 -15.07
N PRO A 311 -9.17 2.48 -14.61
CA PRO A 311 -10.35 2.38 -13.76
C PRO A 311 -11.41 1.47 -14.38
N ILE A 312 -11.86 0.47 -13.61
CA ILE A 312 -12.77 -0.56 -14.12
C ILE A 312 -14.10 0.00 -14.66
N PRO A 313 -14.74 1.00 -14.03
CA PRO A 313 -15.99 1.57 -14.57
C PRO A 313 -15.85 2.18 -15.96
N HIS A 314 -14.63 2.52 -16.40
CA HIS A 314 -14.37 3.10 -17.72
C HIS A 314 -13.99 2.06 -18.78
N LEU A 315 -13.93 0.77 -18.42
CA LEU A 315 -13.62 -0.31 -19.37
C LEU A 315 -14.83 -0.62 -20.26
N LEU A 316 -14.77 -0.10 -21.48
CA LEU A 316 -15.77 -0.30 -22.54
C LEU A 316 -15.76 -1.74 -23.09
N ALA A 317 -14.62 -2.41 -23.04
CA ALA A 317 -14.44 -3.79 -23.49
C ALA A 317 -13.72 -4.61 -22.43
N ASN A 318 -13.98 -5.92 -22.41
CA ASN A 318 -13.24 -6.83 -21.53
C ASN A 318 -11.82 -7.02 -22.09
N PRO A 319 -10.79 -7.09 -21.23
CA PRO A 319 -9.43 -7.40 -21.65
C PRO A 319 -9.38 -8.78 -22.32
N SER A 320 -8.47 -8.93 -23.30
CA SER A 320 -8.29 -10.23 -23.96
C SER A 320 -7.69 -11.24 -22.98
N PRO A 321 -7.87 -12.57 -23.20
CA PRO A 321 -7.22 -13.58 -22.37
C PRO A 321 -5.68 -13.44 -22.30
N GLY A 322 -5.06 -12.94 -23.38
CA GLY A 322 -3.63 -12.63 -23.41
C GLY A 322 -3.27 -11.48 -22.47
N ASP A 323 -4.03 -10.39 -22.46
CA ASP A 323 -3.80 -9.24 -21.57
C ASP A 323 -3.96 -9.62 -20.10
N LEU A 324 -4.89 -10.53 -19.81
CA LEU A 324 -5.11 -11.08 -18.48
C LEU A 324 -3.93 -11.94 -18.02
N ALA A 325 -3.37 -12.76 -18.91
CA ALA A 325 -2.21 -13.61 -18.59
C ALA A 325 -0.94 -12.80 -18.25
N LEU A 326 -0.87 -11.52 -18.64
CA LEU A 326 0.27 -10.64 -18.35
C LEU A 326 0.23 -10.03 -16.94
N ARG A 327 -0.83 -10.25 -16.17
CA ARG A 327 -1.09 -9.62 -14.87
C ARG A 327 -0.87 -10.58 -13.71
N SER A 328 -0.32 -10.11 -12.60
CA SER A 328 -0.26 -10.95 -11.39
C SER A 328 -1.61 -11.05 -10.68
N PRO A 329 -1.78 -12.03 -9.78
CA PRO A 329 -2.87 -12.04 -8.81
C PRO A 329 -3.06 -10.72 -8.04
N LEU A 330 -1.98 -10.00 -7.74
CA LEU A 330 -2.04 -8.69 -7.05
C LEU A 330 -2.71 -7.62 -7.93
N ALA A 331 -2.53 -7.66 -9.25
CA ALA A 331 -3.21 -6.74 -10.15
C ALA A 331 -4.74 -6.89 -10.10
N TYR A 332 -5.24 -8.13 -9.98
CA TYR A 332 -6.67 -8.37 -9.81
C TYR A 332 -7.18 -7.87 -8.45
N LEU A 333 -6.37 -8.01 -7.39
CA LEU A 333 -6.73 -7.41 -6.10
C LEU A 333 -6.83 -5.88 -6.21
N VAL A 334 -5.87 -5.23 -6.85
CA VAL A 334 -5.89 -3.79 -7.10
C VAL A 334 -7.17 -3.36 -7.83
N GLU A 335 -7.50 -4.02 -8.93
CA GLU A 335 -8.71 -3.72 -9.70
C GLU A 335 -10.00 -3.95 -8.89
N SER A 336 -10.05 -5.00 -8.07
CA SER A 336 -11.19 -5.22 -7.17
C SER A 336 -11.30 -4.13 -6.11
N LEU A 337 -10.18 -3.65 -5.57
CA LEU A 337 -10.14 -2.61 -4.56
C LEU A 337 -10.36 -1.21 -5.13
N ASP A 338 -10.10 -0.98 -6.42
CA ASP A 338 -10.58 0.21 -7.14
C ASP A 338 -12.12 0.26 -7.15
N LEU A 339 -12.77 -0.86 -7.49
CA LEU A 339 -14.24 -0.94 -7.45
C LEU A 339 -14.79 -0.73 -6.03
N VAL A 340 -14.22 -1.38 -5.03
CA VAL A 340 -14.60 -1.19 -3.61
C VAL A 340 -14.38 0.26 -3.20
N GLY A 341 -13.24 0.84 -3.55
CA GLY A 341 -12.89 2.22 -3.19
C GLY A 341 -13.90 3.22 -3.75
N ARG A 342 -14.30 3.05 -5.01
CA ARG A 342 -15.34 3.87 -5.64
C ARG A 342 -16.70 3.72 -4.97
N ALA A 343 -17.07 2.50 -4.58
CA ALA A 343 -18.32 2.25 -3.88
C ALA A 343 -18.31 2.95 -2.51
N HIS A 344 -17.21 2.83 -1.77
CA HIS A 344 -17.00 3.53 -0.50
C HIS A 344 -17.11 5.05 -0.66
N THR A 345 -16.40 5.66 -1.63
CA THR A 345 -16.51 7.11 -1.89
C THR A 345 -17.93 7.53 -2.25
N LEU A 346 -18.66 6.72 -3.03
CA LEU A 346 -20.05 6.99 -3.37
C LEU A 346 -20.95 6.98 -2.13
N GLN A 347 -20.77 5.99 -1.25
CA GLN A 347 -21.56 5.80 -0.03
C GLN A 347 -21.29 6.86 1.04
N CYS A 348 -20.02 7.24 1.23
CA CYS A 348 -19.64 8.23 2.24
C CYS A 348 -20.01 9.67 1.86
N GLY A 349 -20.26 9.95 0.58
CA GLY A 349 -20.65 11.30 0.16
C GLY A 349 -22.06 11.67 0.63
N GLU A 350 -22.18 12.74 1.41
CA GLU A 350 -23.45 13.30 1.87
C GLU A 350 -24.33 13.76 0.70
N ILE A 351 -25.66 13.65 0.87
CA ILE A 351 -26.66 14.15 -0.07
C ILE A 351 -27.78 14.82 0.70
N ASP A 352 -28.17 16.00 0.24
CA ASP A 352 -29.44 16.57 0.62
C ASP A 352 -30.60 15.78 -0.03
N PRO A 353 -31.47 15.11 0.75
CA PRO A 353 -32.57 14.32 0.21
C PRO A 353 -33.60 15.17 -0.56
N SER A 354 -33.59 16.49 -0.40
CA SER A 354 -34.45 17.41 -1.16
C SER A 354 -33.90 17.71 -2.56
N ASP A 355 -32.59 17.50 -2.81
CA ASP A 355 -32.00 17.63 -4.15
C ASP A 355 -32.23 16.36 -4.97
N SER A 356 -33.40 16.32 -5.61
CA SER A 356 -33.78 15.24 -6.55
C SER A 356 -32.72 14.94 -7.62
N ARG A 357 -31.96 15.94 -8.08
CA ARG A 357 -30.90 15.73 -9.09
C ARG A 357 -29.66 15.08 -8.49
N ALA A 358 -29.30 15.40 -7.24
CA ALA A 358 -28.22 14.73 -6.54
C ALA A 358 -28.56 13.26 -6.22
N VAL A 359 -29.82 13.01 -5.82
CA VAL A 359 -30.32 11.65 -5.57
C VAL A 359 -30.28 10.81 -6.85
N GLU A 360 -30.79 11.32 -7.98
CA GLU A 360 -30.77 10.58 -9.24
C GLU A 360 -29.34 10.33 -9.73
N ARG A 361 -28.44 11.33 -9.64
CA ARG A 361 -27.02 11.14 -9.98
C ARG A 361 -26.36 10.04 -9.14
N ARG A 362 -26.66 9.94 -7.85
CA ARG A 362 -26.10 8.87 -7.01
C ARG A 362 -26.66 7.51 -7.38
N LYS A 363 -27.95 7.43 -7.66
CA LYS A 363 -28.60 6.21 -8.13
C LYS A 363 -27.98 5.72 -9.44
N ASP A 364 -27.82 6.59 -10.43
CA ASP A 364 -27.18 6.27 -11.71
C ASP A 364 -25.73 5.79 -11.53
N ALA A 365 -24.96 6.47 -10.66
CA ALA A 365 -23.60 6.08 -10.33
C ALA A 365 -23.54 4.69 -9.66
N SER A 366 -24.46 4.40 -8.73
CA SER A 366 -24.54 3.10 -8.06
C SER A 366 -24.90 1.97 -9.03
N VAL A 367 -25.86 2.20 -9.93
CA VAL A 367 -26.23 1.22 -10.98
C VAL A 367 -25.06 0.98 -11.92
N THR A 368 -24.39 2.04 -12.35
CA THR A 368 -23.20 1.96 -13.23
C THR A 368 -22.10 1.14 -12.56
N LEU A 369 -21.76 1.46 -11.31
CA LEU A 369 -20.70 0.77 -10.57
C LEU A 369 -21.05 -0.69 -10.29
N SER A 370 -22.31 -0.98 -9.94
CA SER A 370 -22.82 -2.35 -9.76
C SER A 370 -22.71 -3.18 -11.05
N SER A 371 -23.06 -2.59 -12.19
CA SER A 371 -22.96 -3.27 -13.48
C SER A 371 -21.50 -3.55 -13.87
N ALA A 372 -20.61 -2.58 -13.63
CA ALA A 372 -19.17 -2.71 -13.89
C ALA A 372 -18.55 -3.80 -13.00
N ALA A 373 -18.87 -3.79 -11.70
CA ALA A 373 -18.40 -4.80 -10.75
C ALA A 373 -18.85 -6.21 -11.16
N ARG A 374 -20.14 -6.41 -11.45
CA ARG A 374 -20.68 -7.70 -11.88
C ARG A 374 -19.96 -8.22 -13.13
N ARG A 375 -19.85 -7.38 -14.17
CA ARG A 375 -19.13 -7.72 -15.41
C ARG A 375 -17.68 -8.11 -15.15
N TRP A 376 -16.97 -7.34 -14.33
CA TRP A 376 -15.56 -7.60 -14.03
C TRP A 376 -15.37 -8.91 -13.25
N PHE A 377 -16.20 -9.16 -12.23
CA PHE A 377 -16.15 -10.42 -11.46
C PHE A 377 -16.55 -11.65 -12.27
N GLU A 378 -17.39 -11.51 -13.28
CA GLU A 378 -17.74 -12.60 -14.21
C GLU A 378 -16.60 -12.93 -15.17
N ALA A 379 -15.85 -11.91 -15.61
CA ALA A 379 -14.73 -12.05 -16.53
C ALA A 379 -13.39 -12.42 -15.85
N MET A 380 -13.34 -12.44 -14.52
CA MET A 380 -12.11 -12.68 -13.77
C MET A 380 -11.57 -14.11 -13.98
N PRO A 381 -10.28 -14.26 -14.36
CA PRO A 381 -9.68 -15.56 -14.64
C PRO A 381 -9.43 -16.43 -13.41
N LEU A 382 -9.31 -15.84 -12.21
CA LEU A 382 -9.08 -16.56 -10.94
C LEU A 382 -10.32 -17.31 -10.41
N ARG A 383 -11.41 -17.38 -11.17
CA ARG A 383 -12.66 -17.99 -10.73
C ARG A 383 -12.51 -19.51 -10.57
N GLY A 384 -12.26 -19.95 -9.34
CA GLY A 384 -12.15 -21.37 -8.97
C GLY A 384 -10.76 -21.79 -8.48
N GLU A 385 -9.77 -20.90 -8.55
CA GLU A 385 -8.46 -21.16 -7.96
C GLU A 385 -8.49 -21.03 -6.43
N ARG A 386 -7.79 -21.92 -5.73
CA ARG A 386 -7.64 -21.91 -4.26
C ARG A 386 -6.29 -21.33 -3.84
N THR A 387 -5.79 -20.31 -4.54
CA THR A 387 -4.59 -19.58 -4.12
C THR A 387 -4.92 -18.58 -3.02
N SER A 388 -3.96 -18.25 -2.15
CA SER A 388 -4.18 -17.28 -1.06
C SER A 388 -4.70 -15.94 -1.58
N MET A 389 -4.15 -15.45 -2.70
CA MET A 389 -4.62 -14.24 -3.36
C MET A 389 -6.02 -14.35 -3.94
N ALA A 390 -6.37 -15.49 -4.55
CA ALA A 390 -7.74 -15.69 -5.04
C ALA A 390 -8.76 -15.57 -3.90
N LEU A 391 -8.46 -16.09 -2.70
CA LEU A 391 -9.32 -15.94 -1.53
C LEU A 391 -9.47 -14.48 -1.07
N VAL A 392 -8.37 -13.70 -1.08
CA VAL A 392 -8.40 -12.27 -0.76
C VAL A 392 -9.24 -11.49 -1.78
N VAL A 393 -9.09 -11.79 -3.06
CA VAL A 393 -9.88 -11.19 -4.16
C VAL A 393 -11.37 -11.53 -4.05
N VAL A 394 -11.70 -12.78 -3.72
CA VAL A 394 -13.10 -13.21 -3.46
C VAL A 394 -13.67 -12.52 -2.22
N SER A 395 -12.84 -12.23 -1.22
CA SER A 395 -13.27 -11.47 -0.04
C SER A 395 -13.57 -10.01 -0.41
N ALA A 396 -12.72 -9.39 -1.24
CA ALA A 396 -12.97 -8.05 -1.79
C ALA A 396 -14.25 -7.99 -2.64
N LYS A 397 -14.59 -9.06 -3.36
CA LYS A 397 -15.89 -9.19 -4.05
C LYS A 397 -17.07 -9.07 -3.10
N SER A 398 -17.02 -9.80 -1.99
CA SER A 398 -18.10 -9.82 -0.99
C SER A 398 -18.27 -8.44 -0.36
N LEU A 399 -17.15 -7.75 -0.09
CA LEU A 399 -17.16 -6.37 0.40
C LEU A 399 -17.74 -5.39 -0.63
N CYS A 400 -17.32 -5.48 -1.90
CA CYS A 400 -17.82 -4.64 -2.98
C CYS A 400 -19.35 -4.76 -3.14
N LEU A 401 -19.86 -5.99 -3.13
CA LEU A 401 -21.30 -6.26 -3.23
C LEU A 401 -22.08 -5.89 -1.96
N ALA A 402 -21.44 -5.77 -0.80
CA ALA A 402 -22.08 -5.25 0.41
C ALA A 402 -22.17 -3.72 0.39
N CYS A 403 -21.22 -3.05 -0.27
CA CYS A 403 -21.20 -1.60 -0.46
C CYS A 403 -22.08 -1.09 -1.63
N LEU A 404 -22.69 -1.97 -2.41
CA LEU A 404 -23.50 -1.62 -3.59
C LEU A 404 -24.88 -2.24 -3.48
#